data_AF-A0A9X9A091-F1
#
_entry.id   AF-A0A9X9A091-F1
#
_cell.length_a   1.000
_cell.length_b   1.000
_cell.length_c   1.000
_cell.angle_alpha   90.00
_cell.angle_beta   90.00
_cell.angle_gamma   90.00
#
_symmetry.space_group_name_H-M   'P 1'
#
loop_
_entity.id
_entity.type
_entity.pdbx_description
1 polymer ?
#
loop_
_entity_poly.entity_id
_entity_poly.type
_entity_poly.pdbx_seq_one_letter_code
_entity_poly.pdbx_strand_id
1 'polypeptide(L)'
;FGTTGTAAKPFHLGRTATHEIGHWFNLFHIWGDDANACNGSDRVDDTPNQGGDNVGSSQGAPGRPVITFPHTSCNNGPDGDMFMNYMDYVDDDTMVMFTKGQVDRIDACLAGPRSSFLTN
;
A
#
# COMPACT_ATOMS: atom_id res chain seq x y z
N PHE A 1 -15.06 8.29 2.13
CA PHE A 1 -14.16 9.04 3.02
C PHE A 1 -13.06 9.67 2.18
N GLY A 2 -12.65 10.89 2.49
CA GLY A 2 -11.42 11.46 1.95
C GLY A 2 -11.44 11.97 0.50
N THR A 3 -12.59 12.12 -0.19
CA THR A 3 -12.65 12.73 -1.55
C THR A 3 -13.54 13.99 -1.64
N THR A 4 -14.40 14.23 -0.66
CA THR A 4 -15.35 15.36 -0.64
C THR A 4 -15.40 16.00 0.75
N GLY A 5 -15.81 17.25 0.85
CA GLY A 5 -15.94 17.96 2.12
C GLY A 5 -14.60 18.47 2.65
N THR A 6 -14.20 18.05 3.84
CA THR A 6 -13.00 18.54 4.56
C THR A 6 -11.70 17.83 4.19
N ALA A 7 -11.71 16.96 3.18
CA ALA A 7 -10.50 16.29 2.70
C ALA A 7 -9.48 17.31 2.17
N ALA A 8 -8.21 17.17 2.54
CA ALA A 8 -7.16 18.13 2.24
C ALA A 8 -5.92 17.46 1.64
N LYS A 9 -5.26 18.15 0.70
CA LYS A 9 -4.02 17.67 0.10
C LYS A 9 -2.96 17.43 1.19
N PRO A 10 -2.10 16.41 1.06
CA PRO A 10 -2.01 15.47 -0.06
C PRO A 10 -3.01 14.31 0.00
N PHE A 11 -3.59 13.99 1.15
CA PHE A 11 -4.46 12.82 1.37
C PHE A 11 -5.96 13.13 1.13
N HIS A 12 -6.31 13.38 -0.14
CA HIS A 12 -7.62 13.93 -0.53
C HIS A 12 -8.30 13.20 -1.70
N LEU A 13 -7.78 12.03 -2.08
CA LEU A 13 -8.39 11.16 -3.08
C LEU A 13 -8.99 9.90 -2.44
N GLY A 14 -9.10 9.86 -1.10
CA GLY A 14 -9.72 8.79 -0.35
C GLY A 14 -8.87 7.54 -0.22
N ARG A 15 -7.57 7.60 -0.52
CA ARG A 15 -6.72 6.40 -0.51
C ARG A 15 -6.32 5.98 0.89
N THR A 16 -6.31 6.90 1.86
CA THR A 16 -6.28 6.55 3.28
C THR A 16 -7.36 5.51 3.61
N ALA A 17 -8.61 5.70 3.17
CA ALA A 17 -9.65 4.72 3.45
C ALA A 17 -9.41 3.39 2.71
N THR A 18 -8.89 3.42 1.47
CA THR A 18 -8.52 2.22 0.73
C THR A 18 -7.43 1.41 1.47
N HIS A 19 -6.40 2.09 1.98
CA HIS A 19 -5.31 1.51 2.78
C HIS A 19 -5.83 0.84 4.06
N GLU A 20 -6.62 1.57 4.87
CA GLU A 20 -7.18 1.03 6.11
C GLU A 20 -8.15 -0.14 5.87
N ILE A 21 -8.92 -0.08 4.78
CA ILE A 21 -9.79 -1.20 4.39
C ILE A 21 -8.93 -2.41 3.96
N GLY A 22 -7.78 -2.19 3.34
CA GLY A 22 -6.80 -3.25 3.07
C GLY A 22 -6.35 -3.95 4.36
N HIS A 23 -5.98 -3.19 5.40
CA HIS A 23 -5.68 -3.76 6.72
C HIS A 23 -6.85 -4.52 7.32
N TRP A 24 -8.07 -3.98 7.19
CA TRP A 24 -9.28 -4.66 7.65
C TRP A 24 -9.43 -6.02 6.97
N PHE A 25 -9.05 -6.14 5.69
CA PHE A 25 -9.02 -7.39 4.93
C PHE A 25 -7.69 -8.18 5.02
N ASN A 26 -6.93 -8.02 6.11
CA ASN A 26 -5.75 -8.85 6.41
C ASN A 26 -4.56 -8.64 5.45
N LEU A 27 -4.45 -7.43 4.90
CA LEU A 27 -3.22 -6.95 4.26
C LEU A 27 -2.32 -6.24 5.27
N PHE A 28 -1.02 -6.38 5.08
CA PHE A 28 0.02 -5.72 5.87
C PHE A 28 0.72 -4.65 5.02
N HIS A 29 1.47 -3.77 5.67
CA HIS A 29 2.33 -2.83 4.97
C HIS A 29 3.36 -3.57 4.10
N ILE A 30 3.58 -3.10 2.87
CA ILE A 30 4.39 -3.85 1.90
C ILE A 30 5.87 -3.98 2.28
N TRP A 31 6.37 -3.11 3.16
CA TRP A 31 7.73 -3.17 3.71
C TRP A 31 7.86 -4.10 4.93
N GLY A 32 6.77 -4.73 5.37
CA GLY A 32 6.81 -5.74 6.42
C GLY A 32 7.06 -5.25 7.85
N ASP A 33 6.90 -3.95 8.12
CA ASP A 33 6.96 -3.33 9.46
C ASP A 33 8.22 -3.66 10.28
N ASP A 34 9.38 -3.79 9.62
CA ASP A 34 10.63 -4.29 10.22
C ASP A 34 11.71 -3.22 10.47
N ALA A 35 11.31 -1.94 10.49
CA ALA A 35 12.17 -0.78 10.73
C ALA A 35 13.31 -0.59 9.70
N ASN A 36 12.97 -0.60 8.40
CA ASN A 36 13.89 -0.42 7.28
C ASN A 36 14.84 -1.62 7.06
N ALA A 37 14.51 -2.79 7.61
CA ALA A 37 15.28 -4.00 7.37
C ALA A 37 14.73 -4.71 6.13
N CYS A 38 15.32 -5.85 5.76
CA CYS A 38 14.88 -6.64 4.60
C CYS A 38 14.45 -8.04 5.00
N ASN A 39 14.00 -8.20 6.26
CA ASN A 39 13.67 -9.49 6.86
C ASN A 39 12.16 -9.62 7.14
N GLY A 40 11.44 -8.50 7.13
CA GLY A 40 9.99 -8.41 7.18
C GLY A 40 9.34 -8.99 5.94
N SER A 41 8.04 -9.23 6.03
CA SER A 41 7.24 -9.71 4.91
C SER A 41 5.79 -9.34 5.13
N ASP A 42 5.15 -8.84 4.09
CA ASP A 42 3.70 -8.58 4.04
C ASP A 42 2.88 -9.85 3.75
N ARG A 43 3.57 -11.00 3.59
CA ARG A 43 3.00 -12.33 3.29
C ARG A 43 2.30 -12.40 1.94
N VAL A 44 2.79 -11.65 0.96
CA VAL A 44 2.35 -11.67 -0.44
C VAL A 44 3.57 -11.84 -1.34
N ASP A 45 3.58 -12.86 -2.20
CA ASP A 45 4.78 -13.17 -3.03
C ASP A 45 4.95 -12.23 -4.23
N ASP A 46 3.85 -11.59 -4.69
CA ASP A 46 3.86 -10.67 -5.85
C ASP A 46 4.04 -9.19 -5.48
N THR A 47 4.33 -8.90 -4.21
CA THR A 47 4.87 -7.61 -3.74
C THR A 47 6.38 -7.76 -3.52
N PRO A 48 7.23 -7.00 -4.23
CA PRO A 48 8.68 -7.04 -4.04
C PRO A 48 9.06 -6.73 -2.59
N ASN A 49 10.04 -7.46 -2.06
CA ASN A 49 10.56 -7.18 -0.72
C ASN A 49 11.06 -5.72 -0.66
N GLN A 50 10.62 -4.99 0.34
CA GLN A 50 10.84 -3.56 0.47
C GLN A 50 11.39 -3.25 1.85
N GLY A 51 12.36 -2.34 1.93
CA GLY A 51 13.04 -2.03 3.17
C GLY A 51 12.17 -1.21 4.12
N GLY A 52 11.79 -0.03 3.68
CA GLY A 52 11.03 0.94 4.46
C GLY A 52 9.79 1.41 3.75
N ASP A 53 8.97 2.19 4.43
CA ASP A 53 7.88 2.91 3.80
C ASP A 53 8.40 3.94 2.80
N ASN A 54 7.64 4.14 1.72
CA ASN A 54 7.89 5.20 0.76
C ASN A 54 6.93 6.35 1.01
N VAL A 55 7.44 7.59 0.94
CA VAL A 55 6.64 8.81 1.12
C VAL A 55 6.82 9.78 -0.03
N GLY A 56 5.80 10.58 -0.30
CA GLY A 56 5.84 11.65 -1.29
C GLY A 56 4.95 11.41 -2.50
N SER A 57 5.06 12.32 -3.46
CA SER A 57 4.21 12.35 -4.66
C SER A 57 5.04 12.09 -5.91
N SER A 58 4.52 11.25 -6.80
CA SER A 58 5.03 11.04 -8.16
C SER A 58 4.77 12.22 -9.09
N GLN A 59 3.81 13.09 -8.75
CA GLN A 59 3.49 14.31 -9.51
C GLN A 59 4.18 15.56 -8.95
N GLY A 60 4.72 15.46 -7.73
CA GLY A 60 5.27 16.56 -6.96
C GLY A 60 4.20 17.43 -6.31
N ALA A 61 4.51 17.95 -5.12
CA ALA A 61 3.65 18.89 -4.41
C ALA A 61 4.49 19.83 -3.53
N PRO A 62 4.03 21.07 -3.25
CA PRO A 62 4.75 22.00 -2.39
C PRO A 62 5.03 21.40 -1.02
N GLY A 63 6.30 21.36 -0.61
CA GLY A 63 6.72 20.84 0.69
C GLY A 63 6.66 19.31 0.83
N ARG A 64 6.46 18.56 -0.27
CA ARG A 64 6.48 17.10 -0.29
C ARG A 64 7.69 16.58 -1.07
N PRO A 65 8.28 15.44 -0.67
CA PRO A 65 9.30 14.78 -1.47
C PRO A 65 8.69 14.27 -2.78
N VAL A 66 9.50 14.26 -3.85
CA VAL A 66 9.14 13.62 -5.12
C VAL A 66 9.68 12.20 -5.09
N ILE A 67 8.84 11.23 -5.40
CA ILE A 67 9.23 9.82 -5.58
C ILE A 67 9.21 9.44 -7.06
N THR A 68 10.21 8.68 -7.50
CA THR A 68 10.41 8.35 -8.92
C THR A 68 10.61 6.86 -9.13
N PHE A 69 10.13 6.34 -10.25
CA PHE A 69 10.35 4.95 -10.65
C PHE A 69 11.65 4.79 -11.47
N PRO A 70 12.48 3.76 -11.22
CA PRO A 70 12.37 2.80 -10.11
C PRO A 70 12.86 3.40 -8.79
N HIS A 71 12.29 2.94 -7.67
CA HIS A 71 12.82 3.16 -6.33
C HIS A 71 13.27 1.81 -5.79
N THR A 72 14.57 1.56 -5.65
CA THR A 72 15.07 0.22 -5.30
C THR A 72 15.45 0.12 -3.84
N SER A 73 15.02 -0.95 -3.18
CA SER A 73 15.49 -1.35 -1.85
C SER A 73 15.67 -2.88 -1.80
N CYS A 74 16.22 -3.44 -0.71
CA CYS A 74 16.27 -4.90 -0.49
C CYS A 74 16.68 -5.80 -1.68
N ASN A 75 17.57 -5.32 -2.56
CA ASN A 75 18.00 -5.99 -3.80
C ASN A 75 16.86 -6.37 -4.76
N ASN A 76 15.76 -5.60 -4.81
CA ASN A 76 14.59 -5.86 -5.66
C ASN A 76 14.64 -5.22 -7.07
N GLY A 77 15.84 -4.83 -7.53
CA GLY A 77 16.03 -4.31 -8.89
C GLY A 77 15.83 -5.39 -9.97
N PRO A 78 15.51 -5.00 -11.22
CA PRO A 78 15.55 -3.62 -11.73
C PRO A 78 14.26 -2.82 -11.49
N ASP A 79 13.14 -3.48 -11.19
CA ASP A 79 11.82 -2.83 -11.14
C ASP A 79 11.59 -2.07 -9.82
N GLY A 80 12.19 -2.52 -8.72
CA GLY A 80 12.17 -1.78 -7.46
C GLY A 80 10.96 -2.08 -6.57
N ASP A 81 10.83 -1.24 -5.54
CA ASP A 81 9.70 -1.13 -4.63
C ASP A 81 8.41 -0.84 -5.41
N MET A 82 7.33 -1.51 -5.02
CA MET A 82 6.00 -1.25 -5.57
C MET A 82 5.34 -0.08 -4.82
N PHE A 83 5.99 1.09 -4.80
CA PHE A 83 5.54 2.25 -4.01
C PHE A 83 4.16 2.79 -4.38
N MET A 84 3.63 2.43 -5.55
CA MET A 84 2.28 2.78 -5.98
C MET A 84 1.19 1.84 -5.41
N ASN A 85 1.56 0.86 -4.58
CA ASN A 85 0.63 -0.03 -3.90
C ASN A 85 -0.18 0.73 -2.83
N TYR A 86 -1.45 0.38 -2.64
CA TYR A 86 -2.27 0.99 -1.58
C TYR A 86 -1.77 0.71 -0.17
N MET A 87 -0.94 -0.32 0.03
CA MET A 87 -0.38 -0.67 1.33
C MET A 87 1.02 -0.07 1.59
N ASP A 88 1.44 0.91 0.77
CA ASP A 88 2.58 1.80 1.06
C ASP A 88 2.09 3.18 1.57
N TYR A 89 3.00 4.10 1.91
CA TYR A 89 2.70 5.42 2.51
C TYR A 89 2.91 6.64 1.58
N VAL A 90 2.95 6.40 0.28
CA VAL A 90 3.02 7.49 -0.70
C VAL A 90 1.78 8.39 -0.62
N ASP A 91 1.82 9.55 -1.26
CA ASP A 91 0.66 10.43 -1.34
C ASP A 91 -0.49 9.78 -2.15
N ASP A 92 -1.73 10.20 -1.86
CA ASP A 92 -2.94 9.69 -2.50
C ASP A 92 -2.92 9.76 -4.04
N ASP A 93 -2.14 10.68 -4.61
CA ASP A 93 -1.97 10.84 -6.05
C ASP A 93 -1.03 9.81 -6.70
N THR A 94 -0.37 9.00 -5.87
CA THR A 94 0.68 8.06 -6.26
C THR A 94 0.26 6.61 -6.04
N MET A 95 -0.54 6.31 -5.02
CA MET A 95 -1.06 4.94 -4.82
C MET A 95 -2.31 4.64 -5.66
N VAL A 96 -2.28 3.53 -6.39
CA VAL A 96 -3.28 3.22 -7.43
C VAL A 96 -3.67 1.75 -7.56
N MET A 97 -3.05 0.82 -6.83
CA MET A 97 -3.32 -0.61 -7.05
C MET A 97 -3.13 -1.52 -5.83
N PHE A 98 -3.86 -2.63 -5.86
CA PHE A 98 -3.52 -3.87 -5.15
C PHE A 98 -2.92 -4.88 -6.15
N THR A 99 -2.15 -5.84 -5.66
CA THR A 99 -1.66 -6.98 -6.46
C THR A 99 -2.68 -8.13 -6.48
N LYS A 100 -2.41 -9.17 -7.27
CA LYS A 100 -3.28 -10.36 -7.29
C LYS A 100 -3.12 -11.15 -6.00
N GLY A 101 -1.90 -11.29 -5.48
CA GLY A 101 -1.65 -11.96 -4.22
C GLY A 101 -2.30 -11.25 -3.01
N GLN A 102 -2.38 -9.91 -3.04
CA GLN A 102 -3.16 -9.16 -2.06
C GLN A 102 -4.66 -9.47 -2.18
N VAL A 103 -5.21 -9.56 -3.39
CA VAL A 103 -6.61 -9.97 -3.60
C VAL A 103 -6.87 -11.38 -3.07
N ASP A 104 -5.96 -12.33 -3.32
CA ASP A 104 -6.10 -13.70 -2.79
C ASP A 104 -6.17 -13.72 -1.26
N ARG A 105 -5.41 -12.85 -0.57
CA ARG A 105 -5.49 -12.70 0.89
C ARG A 105 -6.81 -12.08 1.36
N ILE A 106 -7.32 -11.09 0.62
CA ILE A 106 -8.63 -10.49 0.89
C ILE A 106 -9.72 -11.56 0.79
N ASP A 107 -9.69 -12.38 -0.27
CA ASP A 107 -10.64 -13.47 -0.49
C ASP A 107 -10.53 -14.53 0.62
N ALA A 108 -9.32 -14.89 1.03
CA ALA A 108 -9.11 -15.81 2.16
C ALA A 108 -9.64 -15.22 3.49
N CYS A 109 -9.50 -13.91 3.71
CA CYS A 109 -10.06 -13.22 4.88
C CYS A 109 -11.59 -13.30 4.89
N LEU A 110 -12.22 -13.03 3.74
CA LEU A 110 -13.67 -13.12 3.54
C LEU A 110 -14.18 -14.55 3.69
N ALA A 111 -13.48 -15.55 3.14
CA ALA A 111 -13.89 -16.95 3.26
C ALA A 111 -13.69 -17.52 4.67
N GLY A 112 -12.80 -16.93 5.47
CA GLY A 112 -12.49 -17.39 6.83
C GLY A 112 -13.04 -16.45 7.91
N PRO A 113 -12.17 -15.64 8.55
CA PRO A 113 -12.52 -14.85 9.73
C PRO A 113 -13.64 -13.82 9.50
N ARG A 114 -13.93 -13.44 8.26
CA ARG A 114 -14.98 -12.48 7.89
C ARG A 114 -16.11 -13.10 7.08
N SER A 115 -16.29 -14.42 7.17
CA SER A 115 -17.35 -15.15 6.45
C SER A 115 -18.78 -14.72 6.79
N SER A 116 -19.00 -14.05 7.93
CA SER A 116 -20.31 -13.47 8.28
C SER A 116 -20.81 -12.41 7.29
N PHE A 117 -19.93 -11.80 6.50
CA PHE A 117 -20.30 -10.83 5.45
C PHE A 117 -20.73 -11.51 4.13
N LEU A 118 -20.56 -12.83 4.00
CA LEU A 118 -20.93 -13.59 2.80
C LEU A 118 -22.34 -14.19 2.88
N THR A 119 -22.93 -14.29 4.06
CA THR A 119 -24.27 -14.84 4.27
C THR A 119 -25.32 -13.73 4.21
N ASN A 120 -26.22 -13.79 3.23
CA ASN A 120 -27.48 -13.02 3.20
C ASN A 120 -28.62 -13.83 3.83
#